data_AF-A0A1K0GDH2-F1
#
_entry.id   AF-A0A1K0GDH2-F1
#
_cell.length_a   1.000
_cell.length_b   1.000
_cell.length_c   1.000
_cell.angle_alpha   90.00
_cell.angle_beta   90.00
_cell.angle_gamma   90.00
#
_symmetry.space_group_name_H-M   'P 1'
#
loop_
_entity.id
_entity.type
_entity.pdbx_description
1 polymer ?
#
loop_
_entity_poly.entity_id
_entity_poly.type
_entity_poly.pdbx_seq_one_letter_code
_entity_poly.pdbx_strand_id
1 'polypeptide(L)'
;MGRRTARIEVAAGPAPASELAGDAGTLAVSPDDTLSPVRAHALSCINTPPAPIVQSSYQSLAAYAEGLSLSRQLPGSTVVTRNGDDYSMVLFSPCVQKIAAAYLTAQKLPAPGTTCSN
;
A
#
# COMPACT_ATOMS: atom_id res chain seq x y z
N MET A 1 -14.91 2.48 41.78
CA MET A 1 -15.11 3.11 40.46
C MET A 1 -14.19 4.31 40.35
N GLY A 2 -13.09 4.21 39.60
CA GLY A 2 -12.15 5.32 39.37
C GLY A 2 -11.48 5.12 38.01
N ARG A 3 -11.89 5.92 37.02
CA ARG A 3 -11.36 5.87 35.64
C ARG A 3 -9.90 6.34 35.66
N ARG A 4 -8.97 5.50 35.21
CA ARG A 4 -7.60 5.93 34.91
C ARG A 4 -7.56 6.45 33.48
N THR A 5 -7.43 7.75 33.32
CA THR A 5 -7.11 8.42 32.06
C THR A 5 -5.64 8.15 31.74
N ALA A 6 -5.36 7.40 30.67
CA ALA A 6 -4.01 7.28 30.14
C ALA A 6 -3.67 8.55 29.34
N ARG A 7 -2.55 9.18 29.67
CA ARG A 7 -2.02 10.37 29.01
C ARG A 7 -1.01 9.89 27.96
N ILE A 8 -1.18 10.28 26.71
CA ILE A 8 -0.19 10.02 25.66
C ILE A 8 0.83 11.16 25.71
N GLU A 9 2.06 10.87 26.11
CA GLU A 9 3.17 11.80 26.01
C GLU A 9 3.99 11.47 24.76
N VAL A 10 4.06 12.42 23.83
CA VAL A 10 4.90 12.34 22.64
C VAL A 10 6.26 12.93 23.00
N ALA A 11 7.23 12.08 23.29
CA ALA A 11 8.61 12.52 23.45
C ALA A 11 9.26 12.71 22.06
N ALA A 12 9.69 13.93 21.76
CA ALA A 12 10.52 14.22 20.60
C ALA A 12 11.97 13.76 20.89
N GLY A 13 12.37 12.63 20.31
CA GLY A 13 13.76 12.15 20.29
C GLY A 13 14.51 12.64 19.04
N PRO A 14 15.86 12.70 19.08
CA PRO A 14 16.66 13.42 18.09
C PRO A 14 16.77 12.66 16.76
N ALA A 15 16.91 13.40 15.67
CA ALA A 15 17.08 12.86 14.33
C ALA A 15 18.41 12.11 14.16
N PRO A 16 18.41 10.87 13.64
CA PRO A 16 19.60 10.26 13.07
C PRO A 16 19.61 10.38 11.54
N ALA A 17 20.82 10.56 11.02
CA ALA A 17 21.15 10.69 9.61
C ALA A 17 21.06 9.35 8.85
N SER A 18 20.63 9.45 7.58
CA SER A 18 20.79 8.51 6.46
C SER A 18 20.77 7.01 6.74
N GLU A 19 19.61 6.38 6.57
CA GLU A 19 19.53 5.01 6.05
C GLU A 19 18.16 4.80 5.35
N LEU A 20 18.17 4.24 4.14
CA LEU A 20 16.96 3.89 3.39
C LEU A 20 16.21 2.77 4.12
N ALA A 21 15.15 3.11 4.85
CA ALA A 21 14.18 2.15 5.37
C ALA A 21 12.77 2.65 5.04
N GLY A 22 12.01 1.84 4.31
CA GLY A 22 10.60 2.07 4.07
C GLY A 22 9.85 1.98 5.39
N ASP A 23 9.10 3.03 5.72
CA ASP A 23 8.29 3.13 6.92
C ASP A 23 7.05 2.23 6.77
N ALA A 24 7.19 0.97 7.14
CA ALA A 24 6.06 0.18 7.59
C ALA A 24 5.69 0.73 8.97
N GLY A 25 4.66 1.58 9.02
CA GLY A 25 4.14 2.11 10.26
C GLY A 25 4.00 0.98 11.27
N THR A 26 4.75 1.08 12.37
CA THR A 26 4.79 0.05 13.40
C THR A 26 3.43 -0.02 14.07
N LEU A 27 2.59 -0.95 13.63
CA LEU A 27 1.56 -1.49 14.51
C LEU A 27 2.32 -2.15 15.65
N ALA A 28 2.34 -1.51 16.81
CA ALA A 28 2.85 -2.10 18.05
C ALA A 28 1.91 -3.25 18.46
N VAL A 29 2.06 -4.39 17.80
CA VAL A 29 1.52 -5.65 18.28
C VAL A 29 2.33 -5.99 19.52
N SER A 30 1.65 -6.13 20.66
CA SER A 30 2.29 -6.64 21.87
C SER A 30 2.95 -7.97 21.51
N PRO A 31 4.27 -8.14 21.71
CA PRO A 31 4.94 -9.36 21.30
C PRO A 31 4.28 -10.55 22.00
N ASP A 32 3.77 -11.48 21.20
CA ASP A 32 3.38 -12.79 21.69
C ASP A 32 4.64 -13.65 21.73
N ASP A 33 5.21 -13.82 22.93
CA ASP A 33 6.46 -14.54 23.16
C ASP A 33 6.37 -16.05 22.83
N THR A 34 5.19 -16.53 22.42
CA THR A 34 5.00 -17.91 21.94
C THR A 34 5.28 -18.07 20.44
N LEU A 35 5.43 -16.97 19.70
CA LEU A 35 5.64 -16.99 18.25
C LEU A 35 7.11 -16.73 17.91
N SER A 36 7.73 -17.65 17.18
CA SER A 36 9.04 -17.38 16.58
C SER A 36 8.90 -16.32 15.47
N PRO A 37 9.79 -15.32 15.39
CA PRO A 37 9.72 -14.30 14.34
C PRO A 37 9.90 -14.96 12.98
N VAL A 38 8.90 -14.81 12.11
CA VAL A 38 9.01 -15.24 10.71
C VAL A 38 9.80 -14.19 9.95
N ARG A 39 10.94 -14.58 9.38
CA ARG A 39 11.71 -13.69 8.51
C ARG A 39 10.92 -13.46 7.22
N ALA A 40 10.36 -12.26 7.07
CA ALA A 40 9.78 -11.85 5.80
C ALA A 40 10.86 -11.93 4.71
N HIS A 41 10.70 -12.83 3.75
CA HIS A 41 11.53 -12.84 2.57
C HIS A 41 10.97 -11.78 1.62
N ALA A 42 11.75 -10.70 1.40
CA ALA A 42 11.48 -9.75 0.35
C ALA A 42 11.70 -10.44 -1.00
N LEU A 43 10.66 -11.06 -1.53
CA LEU A 43 10.65 -11.63 -2.87
C LEU A 43 10.53 -10.47 -3.87
N SER A 44 11.63 -10.16 -4.54
CA SER A 44 11.60 -9.22 -5.66
C SER A 44 11.13 -9.93 -6.93
N CYS A 45 10.06 -9.44 -7.53
CA CYS A 45 9.43 -10.02 -8.71
C CYS A 45 10.10 -9.51 -10.01
N ILE A 46 11.43 -9.68 -10.11
CA ILE A 46 12.26 -9.05 -11.16
C ILE A 46 11.84 -9.45 -12.58
N ASN A 47 11.37 -10.69 -12.77
CA ASN A 47 10.95 -11.21 -14.08
C ASN A 47 9.44 -11.15 -14.29
N THR A 48 8.71 -10.39 -13.47
CA THR A 48 7.26 -10.25 -13.60
C THR A 48 6.94 -9.11 -14.56
N PRO A 49 6.02 -9.30 -15.53
CA PRO A 49 5.59 -8.22 -16.41
C PRO A 49 5.05 -7.03 -15.60
N PRO A 50 5.38 -5.79 -15.99
CA PRO A 50 4.80 -4.59 -15.40
C PRO A 50 3.27 -4.61 -15.44
N ALA A 51 2.61 -4.23 -14.35
CA ALA A 51 1.15 -4.24 -14.25
C ALA A 51 0.58 -2.93 -13.66
N PRO A 52 -0.68 -2.59 -13.94
CA PRO A 52 -1.38 -1.56 -13.19
C PRO A 52 -1.76 -2.10 -11.80
N ILE A 53 -1.38 -1.38 -10.75
CA ILE A 53 -1.77 -1.67 -9.36
C ILE A 53 -2.88 -0.69 -8.99
N VAL A 54 -4.12 -1.17 -8.92
CA VAL A 54 -5.26 -0.33 -8.57
C VAL A 54 -5.36 -0.25 -7.05
N GLN A 55 -5.32 0.96 -6.51
CA GLN A 55 -5.45 1.15 -5.06
C GLN A 55 -6.34 2.34 -4.71
N SER A 56 -7.27 2.10 -3.78
CA SER A 56 -8.19 3.12 -3.27
C SER A 56 -7.52 4.01 -2.24
N SER A 57 -7.79 5.31 -2.26
CA SER A 57 -7.14 6.28 -1.37
C SER A 57 -7.56 6.17 0.10
N TYR A 58 -8.77 5.67 0.39
CA TYR A 58 -9.37 5.66 1.74
C TYR A 58 -9.84 4.28 2.19
N GLN A 59 -9.29 3.22 1.61
CA GLN A 59 -9.69 1.83 1.91
C GLN A 59 -9.04 1.37 3.24
N SER A 60 -9.85 0.82 4.16
CA SER A 60 -9.45 0.50 5.54
C SER A 60 -8.71 -0.84 5.73
N LEU A 61 -9.07 -1.87 4.96
CA LEU A 61 -8.49 -3.22 4.94
C LEU A 61 -7.19 -3.33 4.14
N ALA A 62 -7.04 -2.55 3.08
CA ALA A 62 -5.80 -2.43 2.32
C ALA A 62 -5.48 -0.95 2.15
N ALA A 63 -4.69 -0.41 3.07
CA ALA A 63 -4.34 1.00 3.11
C ALA A 63 -3.61 1.43 1.83
N TYR A 64 -3.79 2.69 1.42
CA TYR A 64 -3.20 3.22 0.18
C TYR A 64 -1.68 2.97 0.07
N ALA A 65 -0.95 3.06 1.19
CA ALA A 65 0.47 2.80 1.28
C ALA A 65 0.87 1.37 0.83
N GLU A 66 0.01 0.39 1.01
CA GLU A 66 0.27 -0.99 0.58
C GLU A 66 0.36 -1.12 -0.95
N GLY A 67 -0.44 -0.35 -1.69
CA GLY A 67 -0.33 -0.29 -3.16
C GLY A 67 1.01 0.30 -3.63
N LEU A 68 1.50 1.31 -2.91
CA LEU A 68 2.82 1.91 -3.16
C LEU A 68 3.97 0.95 -2.77
N SER A 69 3.79 0.18 -1.69
CA SER A 69 4.76 -0.84 -1.27
C SER A 69 4.85 -1.96 -2.30
N LEU A 70 3.70 -2.45 -2.80
CA LEU A 70 3.65 -3.47 -3.85
C LEU A 70 4.31 -2.98 -5.14
N SER A 71 4.13 -1.72 -5.53
CA SER A 71 4.77 -1.19 -6.75
C SER A 71 6.29 -1.19 -6.69
N ARG A 72 6.89 -1.15 -5.49
CA ARG A 72 8.35 -1.27 -5.32
C ARG A 72 8.84 -2.71 -5.50
N GLN A 73 7.97 -3.69 -5.27
CA GLN A 73 8.27 -5.11 -5.44
C GLN A 73 8.07 -5.59 -6.89
N LEU A 74 7.28 -4.83 -7.68
CA LEU A 74 6.95 -5.13 -9.08
C LEU A 74 7.55 -4.05 -10.01
N PRO A 75 8.83 -4.17 -10.44
CA PRO A 75 9.48 -3.17 -11.27
C PRO A 75 8.69 -2.80 -12.53
N GLY A 76 8.63 -1.51 -12.85
CA GLY A 76 7.90 -0.99 -14.01
C GLY A 76 6.37 -0.91 -13.85
N SER A 77 5.80 -1.48 -12.79
CA SER A 77 4.37 -1.39 -12.50
C SER A 77 3.97 0.03 -12.11
N THR A 78 2.72 0.40 -12.41
CA THR A 78 2.20 1.75 -12.14
C THR A 78 1.01 1.68 -11.20
N VAL A 79 1.04 2.50 -10.14
CA VAL A 79 -0.11 2.65 -9.25
C VAL A 79 -1.16 3.55 -9.89
N VAL A 80 -2.40 3.05 -9.91
CA VAL A 80 -3.61 3.79 -10.28
C VAL A 80 -4.36 4.10 -9.00
N THR A 81 -4.44 5.38 -8.65
CA THR A 81 -5.22 5.82 -7.51
C THR A 81 -6.69 5.81 -7.88
N ARG A 82 -7.54 5.10 -7.14
CA ARG A 82 -8.98 5.33 -7.18
C ARG A 82 -9.35 6.21 -5.98
N ASN A 83 -9.76 7.44 -6.25
CA ASN A 83 -10.11 8.38 -5.18
C ASN A 83 -11.43 7.98 -4.53
N GLY A 84 -11.38 7.39 -3.34
CA GLY A 84 -12.53 6.86 -2.59
C GLY A 84 -12.13 5.74 -1.61
N ASP A 85 -13.13 5.16 -0.95
CA ASP A 85 -13.00 4.12 0.08
C ASP A 85 -13.38 2.72 -0.43
N ASP A 86 -13.65 2.59 -1.73
CA ASP A 86 -14.22 1.38 -2.28
C ASP A 86 -13.23 0.19 -2.30
N TYR A 87 -13.79 -1.03 -2.24
CA TYR A 87 -13.09 -2.30 -2.37
C TYR A 87 -13.46 -2.98 -3.69
N SER A 88 -12.55 -3.69 -4.36
CA SER A 88 -12.81 -4.33 -5.67
C SER A 88 -13.17 -3.35 -6.80
N MET A 89 -12.40 -2.26 -6.92
CA MET A 89 -12.62 -1.10 -7.81
C MET A 89 -12.84 -1.40 -9.29
N VAL A 90 -12.31 -2.52 -9.78
CA VAL A 90 -12.54 -3.00 -11.15
C VAL A 90 -14.01 -3.31 -11.41
N LEU A 91 -14.81 -3.61 -10.39
CA LEU A 91 -16.21 -4.00 -10.57
C LEU A 91 -17.15 -2.83 -10.83
N PHE A 92 -16.81 -1.60 -10.40
CA PHE A 92 -17.76 -0.47 -10.43
C PHE A 92 -17.16 0.87 -10.90
N SER A 93 -15.83 1.01 -11.04
CA SER A 93 -15.26 2.24 -11.61
C SER A 93 -15.02 2.08 -13.12
N PRO A 94 -15.75 2.80 -13.99
CA PRO A 94 -15.54 2.73 -15.43
C PRO A 94 -14.12 3.15 -15.85
N CYS A 95 -13.53 4.12 -15.13
CA CYS A 95 -12.14 4.53 -15.32
C CYS A 95 -11.17 3.35 -15.08
N VAL A 96 -11.32 2.65 -13.95
CA VAL A 96 -10.49 1.49 -13.61
C VAL A 96 -10.73 0.34 -14.60
N GLN A 97 -11.98 0.08 -14.98
CA GLN A 97 -12.32 -0.93 -15.98
C GLN A 97 -11.64 -0.67 -17.33
N LYS A 98 -11.61 0.59 -17.78
CA LYS A 98 -10.93 0.97 -19.03
C LYS A 98 -9.42 0.71 -18.95
N ILE A 99 -8.81 0.99 -17.80
CA ILE A 99 -7.38 0.70 -17.59
C ILE A 99 -7.13 -0.81 -17.59
N ALA A 100 -7.95 -1.58 -16.86
CA ALA A 100 -7.85 -3.03 -16.82
C ALA A 100 -8.00 -3.64 -18.23
N ALA A 101 -9.00 -3.19 -19.00
CA ALA A 101 -9.21 -3.64 -20.38
C ALA A 101 -8.02 -3.31 -21.29
N ALA A 102 -7.48 -2.09 -21.22
CA ALA A 102 -6.32 -1.68 -22.02
C ALA A 102 -5.07 -2.50 -21.67
N TYR A 103 -4.87 -2.83 -20.40
CA TYR A 103 -3.78 -3.69 -19.98
C TYR A 103 -3.97 -5.14 -20.47
N LEU A 104 -5.15 -5.72 -20.26
CA LEU A 104 -5.42 -7.11 -20.64
C LEU A 104 -5.40 -7.35 -22.16
N THR A 105 -5.76 -6.35 -22.96
CA THR A 105 -5.85 -6.51 -24.43
C THR A 105 -4.62 -6.04 -25.18
N ALA A 106 -3.92 -5.03 -24.67
CA ALA A 106 -2.82 -4.38 -25.38
C ALA A 106 -1.55 -4.22 -24.52
N GLN A 107 -1.53 -4.78 -23.30
CA GLN A 107 -0.44 -4.62 -22.33
C GLN A 107 -0.08 -3.14 -22.08
N LYS A 108 -1.06 -2.25 -22.24
CA LYS A 108 -0.86 -0.81 -22.09
C LYS A 108 -0.98 -0.41 -20.63
N LEU A 109 0.10 0.14 -20.08
CA LEU A 109 0.09 0.75 -18.77
C LEU A 109 -0.47 2.18 -18.78
N PRO A 110 -1.12 2.62 -17.69
CA PRO A 110 -1.51 4.00 -17.50
C PRO A 110 -0.30 4.89 -17.24
N ALA A 111 -0.46 6.21 -17.36
CA ALA A 111 0.60 7.15 -17.01
C ALA A 111 0.87 7.13 -15.48
N PRO A 112 2.12 7.32 -15.02
CA PRO A 112 2.42 7.47 -13.61
C PRO A 112 1.56 8.56 -12.95
N GLY A 113 1.03 8.28 -11.75
CA GLY A 113 0.16 9.20 -11.02
C GLY A 113 -1.29 9.28 -11.54
N THR A 114 -1.69 8.38 -12.45
CA THR A 114 -3.09 8.30 -12.91
C THR A 114 -4.03 8.15 -11.72
N THR A 115 -5.02 9.05 -11.64
CA THR A 115 -6.09 8.99 -10.65
C THR A 115 -7.43 8.84 -11.37
N CYS A 116 -8.22 7.88 -10.93
CA CYS A 116 -9.61 7.68 -11.30
C CYS A 116 -10.52 8.30 -10.24
N SER A 117 -11.42 9.19 -10.66
CA SER A 117 -12.59 9.62 -9.89
C SER A 117 -13.79 8.70 -10.15
N ASN A 118 -14.91 8.99 -9.50
CA ASN A 118 -16.23 8.54 -9.98
C ASN A 118 -16.51 9.09 -11.38
#